data_AF-A0A3N2PIF8-F1
#
_entry.id   AF-A0A3N2PIF8-F1
#
_cell.length_a   1.000
_cell.length_b   1.000
_cell.length_c   1.000
_cell.angle_alpha   90.00
_cell.angle_beta   90.00
_cell.angle_gamma   90.00
#
_symmetry.space_group_name_H-M   'P 1'
#
loop_
_entity.id
_entity.type
_entity.pdbx_description
1 polymer ?
#
loop_
_entity_poly.entity_id
_entity_poly.type
_entity_poly.pdbx_seq_one_letter_code
_entity_poly.pdbx_strand_id
1 'polypeptide(L)'
;MPVPEPEPAMRERPPHLTGPAIPDVPTGTLLRLAPGEWSHCHAVPAGSRLDVTVSRVHRNVVRRDEAGLWVWVVGHEHPACGWAHVERHPPCRQLMVRVDVLARAVAS
;
A
#
# COMPACT_ATOMS: atom_id res chain seq x y z
N MET A 1 21.87 -45.98 35.15
CA MET A 1 20.61 -45.52 34.54
C MET A 1 20.74 -44.00 34.37
N PRO A 2 21.00 -43.46 33.17
CA PRO A 2 21.02 -42.01 32.99
C PRO A 2 19.60 -41.44 33.00
N VAL A 3 19.41 -40.33 33.70
CA VAL A 3 18.18 -39.53 33.69
C VAL A 3 18.06 -38.76 32.37
N PRO A 4 16.87 -38.72 31.73
CA PRO A 4 16.70 -37.91 30.51
C PRO A 4 16.67 -36.41 30.86
N GLU A 5 17.42 -35.61 30.10
CA GLU A 5 17.38 -34.15 30.19
C GLU A 5 16.04 -33.61 29.68
N PRO A 6 15.50 -32.54 30.29
CA PRO A 6 14.26 -31.93 29.81
C PRO A 6 14.49 -31.23 28.46
N GLU A 7 13.64 -31.56 27.49
CA GLU A 7 13.61 -30.91 26.18
C GLU A 7 13.41 -29.39 26.32
N PRO A 8 14.10 -28.56 25.50
CA PRO A 8 13.97 -27.12 25.61
C PRO A 8 12.54 -26.70 25.26
N ALA A 9 11.88 -26.06 26.24
CA ALA A 9 10.57 -25.44 26.08
C ALA A 9 10.51 -24.67 24.77
N MET A 10 9.61 -25.12 23.89
CA MET A 10 9.26 -24.48 22.63
C MET A 10 8.96 -23.02 22.94
N ARG A 11 9.92 -22.14 22.64
CA ARG A 11 9.77 -20.69 22.83
C ARG A 11 8.51 -20.27 22.10
N GLU A 12 7.46 -19.99 22.85
CA GLU A 12 6.23 -19.44 22.34
C GLU A 12 6.62 -18.24 21.48
N ARG A 13 6.36 -18.34 20.17
CA ARG A 13 6.56 -17.23 19.26
C ARG A 13 5.77 -16.06 19.88
N PRO A 14 6.42 -14.91 20.14
CA PRO A 14 5.69 -13.73 20.58
C PRO A 14 4.48 -13.55 19.65
N PRO A 15 3.28 -13.21 20.18
CA PRO A 15 2.14 -12.94 19.33
C PRO A 15 2.64 -11.99 18.25
N HIS A 16 2.50 -12.40 16.99
CA HIS A 16 2.86 -11.55 15.86
C HIS A 16 2.18 -10.22 16.14
N LEU A 17 2.95 -9.20 16.54
CA LEU A 17 2.44 -7.84 16.63
C LEU A 17 1.83 -7.60 15.26
N THR A 18 0.52 -7.59 15.19
CA THR A 18 -0.23 -7.39 13.95
C THR A 18 0.04 -5.96 13.56
N GLY A 19 1.22 -5.70 13.00
CA GLY A 19 1.53 -4.45 12.35
C GLY A 19 0.41 -4.17 11.36
N PRO A 20 0.08 -2.89 11.12
CA PRO A 20 -1.10 -2.55 10.33
C PRO A 20 -1.11 -3.37 9.05
N ALA A 21 -2.08 -4.29 8.98
CA ALA A 21 -2.23 -5.15 7.83
C ALA A 21 -2.59 -4.24 6.66
N ILE A 22 -1.89 -4.41 5.53
CA ILE A 22 -2.20 -3.64 4.33
C ILE A 22 -3.63 -4.03 3.92
N PRO A 23 -4.58 -3.06 3.88
CA PRO A 23 -5.98 -3.37 3.64
C PRO A 23 -6.19 -3.96 2.25
N ASP A 24 -7.26 -4.73 2.12
CA ASP A 24 -7.75 -5.16 0.82
C ASP A 24 -8.43 -3.97 0.13
N VAL A 25 -7.76 -3.39 -0.87
CA VAL A 25 -8.28 -2.23 -1.62
C VAL A 25 -8.85 -2.73 -2.96
N PRO A 26 -10.16 -2.59 -3.20
CA PRO A 26 -10.76 -2.99 -4.47
C PRO A 26 -10.19 -2.23 -5.66
N THR A 27 -10.05 -2.92 -6.79
CA THR A 27 -9.78 -2.26 -8.09
C THR A 27 -10.91 -1.29 -8.42
N GLY A 28 -10.56 -0.11 -8.93
CA GLY A 28 -11.51 0.98 -9.19
C GLY A 28 -11.66 1.98 -8.04
N THR A 29 -11.10 1.69 -6.86
CA THR A 29 -11.11 2.63 -5.72
C THR A 29 -10.37 3.91 -6.10
N LEU A 30 -11.01 5.07 -5.89
CA LEU A 30 -10.37 6.37 -6.07
C LEU A 30 -9.59 6.75 -4.81
N LEU A 31 -8.27 6.90 -4.95
CA LEU A 31 -7.42 7.49 -3.93
C LEU A 31 -7.23 8.97 -4.22
N ARG A 32 -7.52 9.82 -3.22
CA ARG A 32 -7.21 11.25 -3.24
C ARG A 32 -6.04 11.50 -2.31
N LEU A 33 -4.87 11.72 -2.88
CA LEU A 33 -3.59 11.74 -2.16
C LEU A 33 -3.12 13.18 -1.95
N ALA A 34 -2.93 13.56 -0.70
CA ALA A 34 -2.35 14.85 -0.31
C ALA A 34 -0.82 14.83 -0.41
N PRO A 35 -0.17 16.00 -0.36
CA PRO A 35 1.29 16.09 -0.22
C PRO A 35 1.76 15.29 1.01
N GLY A 36 2.76 14.42 0.83
CA GLY A 36 3.27 13.56 1.91
C GLY A 36 2.50 12.25 2.14
N GLU A 37 1.40 12.02 1.41
CA GLU A 37 0.67 10.74 1.44
C GLU A 37 1.15 9.74 0.38
N TRP A 38 1.96 10.21 -0.55
CA TRP A 38 2.53 9.43 -1.64
C TRP A 38 3.98 9.80 -1.93
N SER A 39 4.71 8.90 -2.59
CA SER A 39 6.06 9.15 -3.10
C SER A 39 6.37 8.28 -4.33
N HIS A 40 7.53 8.50 -4.97
CA HIS A 40 8.02 7.67 -6.09
C HIS A 40 7.11 7.63 -7.33
N CYS A 41 6.31 8.68 -7.57
CA CYS A 41 5.55 8.81 -8.81
C CYS A 41 6.36 9.53 -9.88
N HIS A 42 6.56 8.90 -11.03
CA HIS A 42 7.22 9.53 -12.17
C HIS A 42 6.39 10.71 -12.73
N ALA A 43 7.05 11.77 -13.18
CA ALA A 43 6.44 12.95 -13.80
C ALA A 43 5.38 13.69 -12.97
N VAL A 44 5.36 13.49 -11.65
CA VAL A 44 4.56 14.31 -10.71
C VAL A 44 5.51 14.88 -9.67
N PRO A 45 5.58 16.21 -9.50
CA PRO A 45 6.43 16.82 -8.48
C PRO A 45 6.08 16.30 -7.08
N ALA A 46 7.12 16.01 -6.28
CA ALA A 46 6.94 15.72 -4.87
C ALA A 46 6.21 16.90 -4.20
N GLY A 47 5.17 16.60 -3.43
CA GLY A 47 4.37 17.62 -2.75
C GLY A 47 3.14 18.09 -3.53
N SER A 48 2.83 17.52 -4.70
CA SER A 48 1.55 17.73 -5.38
C SER A 48 0.43 16.89 -4.77
N ARG A 49 -0.82 17.32 -4.94
CA ARG A 49 -1.97 16.43 -4.81
C ARG A 49 -2.02 15.49 -6.01
N LEU A 50 -2.50 14.27 -5.81
CA LEU A 50 -2.59 13.27 -6.85
C LEU A 50 -3.82 12.38 -6.65
N ASP A 51 -4.64 12.28 -7.69
CA ASP A 51 -5.82 11.42 -7.69
C ASP A 51 -5.55 10.20 -8.59
N VAL A 52 -5.69 8.99 -8.02
CA VAL A 52 -5.39 7.72 -8.69
C VAL A 52 -6.54 6.74 -8.51
N THR A 53 -7.03 6.20 -9.61
CA THR A 53 -7.92 5.03 -9.58
C THR A 53 -7.08 3.75 -9.47
N VAL A 54 -7.26 2.99 -8.39
CA VAL A 54 -6.45 1.80 -8.09
C VAL A 54 -6.69 0.70 -9.11
N SER A 55 -5.60 0.17 -9.67
CA SER A 55 -5.63 -1.08 -10.45
C SER A 55 -5.14 -2.24 -9.61
N ARG A 56 -4.05 -2.06 -8.84
CA ARG A 56 -3.46 -3.09 -7.98
C ARG A 56 -2.62 -2.52 -6.83
N VAL A 57 -2.64 -3.18 -5.69
CA VAL A 57 -1.75 -2.94 -4.54
C VAL A 57 -0.75 -4.09 -4.41
N HIS A 58 0.54 -3.80 -4.43
CA HIS A 58 1.60 -4.80 -4.28
C HIS A 58 1.97 -4.96 -2.80
N ARG A 59 1.18 -5.76 -2.07
CA ARG A 59 1.30 -5.93 -0.61
C ARG A 59 2.65 -6.47 -0.12
N ASN A 60 3.48 -7.01 -1.02
CA ASN A 60 4.81 -7.51 -0.71
C ASN A 60 5.92 -6.47 -0.99
N VAL A 61 5.59 -5.32 -1.58
CA VAL A 61 6.52 -4.23 -1.90
C VAL A 61 6.24 -3.08 -0.96
N VAL A 62 6.91 -3.11 0.19
CA VAL A 62 6.65 -2.23 1.32
C VAL A 62 7.90 -1.49 1.76
N ARG A 63 7.70 -0.31 2.36
CA ARG A 63 8.74 0.48 3.02
C ARG A 63 8.21 0.98 4.35
N ARG A 64 9.04 0.96 5.40
CA ARG A 64 8.75 1.63 6.67
C ARG A 64 9.73 2.77 6.88
N ASP A 65 9.22 3.91 7.32
CA ASP A 65 9.98 5.07 7.75
C ASP A 65 9.27 5.75 8.93
N GLU A 66 9.77 6.91 9.37
CA GLU A 66 9.20 7.68 10.49
C GLU A 66 7.75 8.12 10.24
N ALA A 67 7.33 8.26 8.98
CA ALA A 67 5.97 8.64 8.62
C ALA A 67 4.99 7.45 8.60
N GLY A 68 5.50 6.21 8.71
CA GLY A 68 4.71 5.00 8.85
C GLY A 68 5.02 3.91 7.82
N LEU A 69 4.01 3.09 7.53
CA LEU A 69 4.09 2.01 6.54
C LEU A 69 3.61 2.50 5.17
N TRP A 70 4.40 2.20 4.15
CA TRP A 70 4.15 2.52 2.76
C TRP A 70 4.07 1.25 1.92
N VAL A 71 3.22 1.25 0.89
CA VAL A 71 3.06 0.13 -0.04
C VAL A 71 3.00 0.63 -1.48
N TRP A 72 3.53 -0.17 -2.41
CA TRP A 72 3.48 0.14 -3.83
C TRP A 72 2.07 -0.06 -4.40
N VAL A 73 1.57 0.94 -5.12
CA VAL A 73 0.27 0.97 -5.78
C VAL A 73 0.49 1.26 -7.25
N VAL A 74 -0.29 0.60 -8.10
CA VAL A 74 -0.37 0.91 -9.53
C VAL A 74 -1.82 1.24 -9.89
N GLY A 75 -2.01 2.20 -10.77
CA GLY A 75 -3.32 2.72 -11.11
C GLY A 75 -3.34 3.65 -12.31
N HIS A 76 -4.50 4.24 -12.51
CA HIS A 76 -4.74 5.23 -13.55
C HIS A 76 -4.82 6.62 -12.94
N GLU A 77 -4.31 7.61 -13.67
CA GLU A 77 -4.56 9.01 -13.31
C GLU A 77 -6.06 9.32 -13.42
N HIS A 78 -6.61 9.94 -12.37
CA HIS A 78 -7.98 10.40 -12.36
C HIS A 78 -8.05 11.92 -12.47
N PRO A 79 -9.00 12.49 -13.25
CA PRO A 79 -9.99 11.80 -14.10
C PRO A 79 -9.49 11.49 -15.52
N ALA A 80 -8.28 11.91 -15.89
CA ALA A 80 -7.81 11.93 -17.27
C ALA A 80 -7.95 10.58 -18.00
N CYS A 81 -7.54 9.47 -17.37
CA CYS A 81 -7.65 8.13 -17.96
C CYS A 81 -9.09 7.63 -18.12
N GLY A 82 -10.07 8.27 -17.49
CA GLY A 82 -11.49 7.89 -17.55
C GLY A 82 -12.28 8.62 -18.63
N TRP A 83 -11.67 9.56 -19.38
CA TRP A 83 -12.39 10.31 -20.42
C TRP A 83 -12.68 9.45 -21.65
N ALA A 84 -13.85 9.65 -22.26
CA ALA A 84 -14.32 8.83 -23.38
C ALA A 84 -13.41 8.85 -24.62
N HIS A 85 -12.61 9.91 -24.79
CA HIS A 85 -11.68 10.06 -25.91
C HIS A 85 -10.28 9.47 -25.63
N VAL A 86 -10.02 9.02 -24.41
CA VAL A 86 -8.77 8.38 -24.04
C VAL A 86 -8.91 6.87 -24.33
N GLU A 87 -8.03 6.35 -25.18
CA GLU A 87 -7.99 4.92 -25.48
C GLU A 87 -7.65 4.12 -24.21
N ARG A 88 -8.29 2.95 -24.04
CA ARG A 88 -7.96 2.07 -22.92
C ARG A 88 -6.50 1.65 -22.99
N HIS A 89 -5.79 1.85 -21.89
CA HIS A 89 -4.36 1.55 -21.79
C HIS A 89 -4.04 0.82 -20.47
N PRO A 90 -2.84 0.22 -20.31
CA PRO A 90 -2.39 -0.34 -19.03
C PRO A 90 -2.26 0.75 -17.94
N PRO A 91 -2.22 0.40 -16.63
CA PRO A 91 -2.04 1.37 -15.56
C PRO A 91 -0.83 2.29 -15.79
N CYS A 92 -1.06 3.61 -15.82
CA CYS A 92 -0.05 4.60 -16.19
C CYS A 92 0.67 5.24 -14.98
N ARG A 93 0.16 5.03 -13.77
CA ARG A 93 0.72 5.56 -12.53
C ARG A 93 1.22 4.41 -11.65
N GLN A 94 2.42 4.62 -11.10
CA GLN A 94 3.04 3.75 -10.11
C GLN A 94 3.65 4.65 -9.03
N LEU A 95 3.39 4.32 -7.77
CA LEU A 95 3.73 5.16 -6.63
C LEU A 95 3.72 4.35 -5.33
N MET A 96 4.45 4.84 -4.32
CA MET A 96 4.25 4.38 -2.95
C MET A 96 3.18 5.23 -2.28
N VAL A 97 2.26 4.58 -1.57
CA VAL A 97 1.18 5.22 -0.82
C VAL A 97 1.26 4.79 0.64
N ARG A 98 0.99 5.71 1.55
CA ARG A 98 0.87 5.40 2.97
C ARG A 98 -0.31 4.46 3.25
N VAL A 99 -0.11 3.47 4.10
CA VAL A 99 -1.12 2.44 4.39
C VAL A 99 -2.34 3.01 5.14
N ASP A 100 -2.17 4.03 5.97
CA ASP A 100 -3.31 4.70 6.64
C ASP A 100 -4.24 5.41 5.65
N VAL A 101 -3.70 5.87 4.52
CA VAL A 101 -4.47 6.47 3.43
C VAL A 101 -5.32 5.42 2.73
N LEU A 102 -4.76 4.23 2.50
CA LEU A 102 -5.51 3.10 1.96
C LEU A 102 -6.61 2.64 2.91
N ALA A 103 -6.31 2.58 4.21
CA ALA A 103 -7.29 2.17 5.22
C ALA A 103 -8.49 3.13 5.27
N ARG A 104 -8.22 4.45 5.20
CA ARG A 104 -9.27 5.48 5.09
C ARG A 104 -10.12 5.28 3.84
N ALA A 105 -9.51 5.02 2.69
CA ALA A 105 -10.22 4.89 1.42
C ALA A 105 -11.18 3.69 1.38
N VAL A 106 -10.84 2.60 2.09
CA VAL A 106 -11.70 1.40 2.19
C VAL A 106 -12.82 1.55 3.21
N ALA A 107 -12.67 2.45 4.18
CA ALA A 107 -13.68 2.76 5.18
C ALA A 107 -14.72 3.81 4.74
N SER A 108 -14.59 4.33 3.51
CA SER A 108 -15.41 5.44 2.98
C SER A 108 -16.56 4.99 2.10
#